data_AF-A0A2V1AWR5-F1
#
_entry.id   AF-A0A2V1AWR5-F1
#
_cell.length_a   1.000
_cell.length_b   1.000
_cell.length_c   1.000
_cell.angle_alpha   90.00
_cell.angle_beta   90.00
_cell.angle_gamma   90.00
#
_symmetry.space_group_name_H-M   'P 1'
#
loop_
_entity.id
_entity.type
_entity.pdbx_description
1 polymer ?
#
loop_
_entity_poly.entity_id
_entity_poly.type
_entity_poly.pdbx_seq_one_letter_code
_entity_poly.pdbx_strand_id
1 'polypeptide(L)'
;MPSLASRLTVPSPRLTLGVVSVPWVAVKAITQYYTTGTVYQKTDPEFDTLYKNVLVAVLATLATTASATDAKLMPYPMNAMFKKQRGRGAAKDMPRFGEPLTTYGKYYPTQLFEAVEAYRELVNQGYEVIVMGDSCGSNLAMAVARYAAYPEEAEAHFSSYTQFDWDFSSVAAPRHLILLAPWTSPTCAAVPINKKGQLYIKGSEKDEVASFVEFNDTNYKEHWAEVPAFNGNGSVLYIYGEREYFRASQEQFAEECGLHNFKSLMQPGGIHDCLFVVEVLDISSKKGQAAMVRGEHRKKYNFGAIADYLDEIL
;
A
#
# COMPACT_ATOMS: atom_id res chain seq x y z
N MET A 1 7.18 4.20 32.29
CA MET A 1 6.18 3.19 31.86
C MET A 1 4.91 3.93 31.44
N PRO A 2 4.32 3.63 30.27
CA PRO A 2 3.05 4.22 29.85
C PRO A 2 1.94 3.84 30.83
N SER A 3 1.08 4.79 31.19
CA SER A 3 -0.02 4.59 32.14
C SER A 3 -1.05 3.58 31.59
N LEU A 4 -1.78 2.90 32.47
CA LEU A 4 -2.90 2.01 32.08
C LEU A 4 -3.92 2.73 31.19
N ALA A 5 -4.17 4.01 31.44
CA ALA A 5 -5.03 4.86 30.61
C ALA A 5 -4.49 5.04 29.18
N SER A 6 -3.17 5.13 28.99
CA SER A 6 -2.56 5.21 27.65
C SER A 6 -2.59 3.89 26.86
N ARG A 7 -2.96 2.76 27.50
CA ARG A 7 -3.16 1.46 26.84
C ARG A 7 -4.58 1.27 26.32
N LEU A 8 -5.56 1.96 26.90
CA LEU A 8 -6.95 1.93 26.42
C LEU A 8 -7.05 2.80 25.17
N THR A 9 -7.13 2.16 24.02
CA THR A 9 -7.43 2.86 22.77
C THR A 9 -8.94 3.05 22.68
N VAL A 10 -9.40 4.27 22.93
CA VAL A 10 -10.81 4.65 22.77
C VAL A 10 -11.00 5.19 21.36
N PRO A 11 -12.02 4.74 20.60
CA PRO A 11 -12.31 5.30 19.29
C PRO A 11 -12.61 6.79 19.40
N SER A 12 -12.22 7.56 18.38
CA SER A 12 -12.59 8.95 18.27
C SER A 12 -14.12 9.11 18.24
N PRO A 13 -14.67 10.29 18.63
CA PRO A 13 -16.10 10.54 18.51
C PRO A 13 -16.63 10.33 17.08
N ARG A 14 -15.81 10.65 16.06
CA ARG A 14 -16.15 10.45 14.65
C ARG A 14 -16.27 8.97 14.31
N LEU A 15 -15.27 8.16 14.67
CA LEU A 15 -15.34 6.72 14.45
C LEU A 15 -16.50 6.08 15.23
N THR A 16 -16.76 6.53 16.46
CA THR A 16 -17.89 6.05 17.27
C THR A 16 -19.22 6.28 16.55
N LEU A 17 -19.44 7.48 15.99
CA LEU A 17 -20.62 7.77 15.17
C LEU A 17 -20.65 6.92 13.90
N GLY A 18 -19.49 6.70 13.27
CA GLY A 18 -19.34 5.78 12.13
C GLY A 18 -19.82 4.37 12.48
N VAL A 19 -19.39 3.82 13.62
CA VAL A 19 -19.81 2.50 14.13
C VAL A 19 -21.31 2.45 14.38
N VAL A 20 -21.91 3.49 14.98
CA VAL A 20 -23.36 3.57 15.19
C VAL A 20 -24.14 3.54 13.86
N SER A 21 -23.56 4.05 12.77
CA SER A 21 -24.19 4.03 11.45
C SER A 21 -24.10 2.69 10.70
N VAL A 22 -23.27 1.75 11.18
CA VAL A 22 -23.00 0.46 10.49
C VAL A 22 -24.27 -0.35 10.20
N PRO A 23 -25.22 -0.54 11.15
CA PRO A 23 -26.44 -1.29 10.87
C PRO A 23 -27.24 -0.72 9.70
N TRP A 24 -27.34 0.61 9.62
CA TRP A 24 -28.03 1.29 8.52
C TRP A 24 -27.31 1.08 7.18
N VAL A 25 -25.97 1.20 7.16
CA VAL A 25 -25.17 0.95 5.95
C VAL A 25 -25.33 -0.49 5.48
N ALA A 26 -25.34 -1.45 6.39
CA ALA A 26 -25.55 -2.86 6.08
C ALA A 26 -26.95 -3.10 5.48
N VAL A 27 -28.02 -2.58 6.12
CA VAL A 27 -29.40 -2.70 5.62
C VAL A 27 -29.55 -2.07 4.23
N LYS A 28 -28.93 -0.89 4.02
CA LYS A 28 -28.92 -0.23 2.71
C LYS A 28 -28.22 -1.09 1.65
N ALA A 29 -27.03 -1.61 1.95
CA ALA A 29 -26.28 -2.46 1.03
C ALA A 29 -27.02 -3.77 0.72
N ILE A 30 -27.64 -4.41 1.71
CA ILE A 30 -28.49 -5.60 1.54
C ILE A 30 -29.68 -5.30 0.63
N THR A 31 -30.41 -4.21 0.93
CA THR A 31 -31.57 -3.80 0.11
C THR A 31 -31.14 -3.54 -1.33
N GLN A 32 -30.06 -2.80 -1.55
CA GLN A 32 -29.54 -2.54 -2.89
C GLN A 32 -29.12 -3.84 -3.60
N TYR A 33 -28.43 -4.75 -2.92
CA TYR A 33 -27.96 -6.02 -3.47
C TYR A 33 -29.11 -6.86 -4.05
N TYR A 34 -30.24 -6.94 -3.34
CA TYR A 34 -31.39 -7.75 -3.77
C TYR A 34 -32.41 -7.01 -4.66
N THR A 35 -32.30 -5.68 -4.83
CA THR A 35 -33.29 -4.90 -5.59
C THR A 35 -32.70 -4.30 -6.85
N THR A 36 -31.80 -3.34 -6.69
CA THR A 36 -31.30 -2.49 -7.79
C THR A 36 -29.90 -2.87 -8.25
N GLY A 37 -29.22 -3.78 -7.54
CA GLY A 37 -27.79 -4.02 -7.62
C GLY A 37 -27.02 -2.90 -6.91
N THR A 38 -26.05 -3.26 -6.07
CA THR A 38 -25.14 -2.29 -5.47
C THR A 38 -24.29 -1.60 -6.54
N VAL A 39 -23.66 -0.48 -6.19
CA VAL A 39 -22.68 0.15 -7.10
C VAL A 39 -21.51 -0.79 -7.41
N TYR A 40 -21.11 -1.65 -6.48
CA TYR A 40 -19.97 -2.55 -6.67
C TYR A 40 -20.30 -3.72 -7.60
N GLN A 41 -21.48 -4.34 -7.43
CA GLN A 41 -21.96 -5.41 -8.34
C GLN A 41 -22.04 -4.97 -9.79
N LYS A 42 -22.39 -3.69 -10.02
CA LYS A 42 -22.55 -3.14 -11.36
C LYS A 42 -21.23 -2.84 -12.04
N THR A 43 -20.16 -2.66 -11.28
CA THR A 43 -18.89 -2.13 -11.80
C THR A 43 -17.75 -3.14 -11.76
N ASP A 44 -17.81 -4.13 -10.86
CA ASP A 44 -16.71 -5.08 -10.69
C ASP A 44 -17.26 -6.50 -10.39
N PRO A 45 -16.93 -7.50 -11.24
CA PRO A 45 -17.42 -8.87 -11.08
C PRO A 45 -16.92 -9.56 -9.79
N GLU A 46 -15.88 -9.04 -9.14
CA GLU A 46 -15.41 -9.56 -7.83
C GLU A 46 -16.46 -9.37 -6.72
N PHE A 47 -17.43 -8.46 -6.90
CA PHE A 47 -18.50 -8.19 -5.94
C PHE A 47 -19.74 -9.08 -6.15
N ASP A 48 -19.50 -10.38 -6.32
CA ASP A 48 -20.51 -11.40 -6.58
C ASP A 48 -21.38 -11.77 -5.37
N THR A 49 -20.85 -11.62 -4.15
CA THR A 49 -21.56 -12.02 -2.92
C THR A 49 -22.09 -10.85 -2.11
N LEU A 50 -23.19 -11.09 -1.38
CA LEU A 50 -23.73 -10.13 -0.41
C LEU A 50 -22.68 -9.73 0.63
N TYR A 51 -21.89 -10.70 1.10
CA TYR A 51 -20.85 -10.47 2.10
C TYR A 51 -19.82 -9.43 1.66
N LYS A 52 -19.23 -9.57 0.47
CA LYS A 52 -18.24 -8.61 -0.06
C LYS A 52 -18.84 -7.20 -0.18
N ASN A 53 -20.06 -7.11 -0.71
CA ASN A 53 -20.79 -5.86 -0.87
C ASN A 53 -21.06 -5.14 0.44
N VAL A 54 -21.59 -5.86 1.44
CA VAL A 54 -21.87 -5.31 2.77
C VAL A 54 -20.57 -4.94 3.47
N LEU A 55 -19.56 -5.81 3.44
CA LEU A 55 -18.28 -5.58 4.09
C LEU A 55 -17.60 -4.32 3.55
N VAL A 56 -17.47 -4.17 2.23
CA VAL A 56 -16.84 -2.99 1.63
C VAL A 56 -17.63 -1.71 1.90
N ALA A 57 -18.96 -1.76 1.85
CA ALA A 57 -19.79 -0.60 2.20
C ALA A 57 -19.56 -0.15 3.66
N VAL A 58 -19.46 -1.11 4.59
CA VAL A 58 -19.16 -0.87 6.00
C VAL A 58 -17.73 -0.34 6.18
N LEU A 59 -16.73 -0.98 5.56
CA LEU A 59 -15.33 -0.54 5.63
C LEU A 59 -15.13 0.86 5.07
N ALA A 60 -15.76 1.21 3.95
CA ALA A 60 -15.71 2.56 3.40
C ALA A 60 -16.31 3.60 4.35
N THR A 61 -17.42 3.27 5.02
CA THR A 61 -18.04 4.15 6.02
C THR A 61 -17.15 4.32 7.27
N LEU A 62 -16.52 3.24 7.74
CA LEU A 62 -15.61 3.32 8.88
C LEU A 62 -14.31 4.05 8.52
N ALA A 63 -13.76 3.83 7.32
CA ALA A 63 -12.54 4.47 6.85
C ALA A 63 -12.66 5.99 6.72
N THR A 64 -13.83 6.49 6.28
CA THR A 64 -14.12 7.93 6.16
C THR A 64 -14.37 8.62 7.50
N THR A 65 -14.70 7.85 8.54
CA THR A 65 -14.94 8.36 9.90
C THR A 65 -13.73 8.18 10.82
N ALA A 66 -12.84 7.24 10.50
CA ALA A 66 -11.61 6.99 11.23
C ALA A 66 -10.61 8.16 11.12
N SER A 67 -9.97 8.46 12.24
CA SER A 67 -8.86 9.39 12.36
C SER A 67 -7.53 8.63 12.50
N ALA A 68 -6.41 9.36 12.50
CA ALA A 68 -5.09 8.72 12.66
C ALA A 68 -4.93 8.01 14.02
N THR A 69 -5.58 8.50 15.08
CA THR A 69 -5.57 7.84 16.40
C THR A 69 -6.37 6.54 16.41
N ASP A 70 -7.31 6.38 15.47
CA ASP A 70 -8.17 5.20 15.38
C ASP A 70 -7.51 4.03 14.66
N ALA A 71 -6.38 4.22 13.98
CA ALA A 71 -5.78 3.16 13.17
C ALA A 71 -5.44 1.90 13.99
N LYS A 72 -5.22 2.01 15.31
CA LYS A 72 -4.97 0.84 16.19
C LYS A 72 -6.18 -0.08 16.30
N LEU A 73 -7.36 0.46 16.05
CA LEU A 73 -8.64 -0.26 16.10
C LEU A 73 -9.00 -0.89 14.75
N MET A 74 -8.22 -0.60 13.70
CA MET A 74 -8.44 -1.07 12.34
C MET A 74 -7.34 -2.08 11.96
N PRO A 75 -7.42 -3.33 12.42
CA PRO A 75 -6.39 -4.32 12.13
C PRO A 75 -6.30 -4.57 10.62
N TYR A 76 -5.08 -4.50 10.08
CA TYR A 76 -4.84 -4.81 8.67
C TYR A 76 -5.18 -6.29 8.39
N PRO A 77 -6.01 -6.61 7.38
CA PRO A 77 -6.50 -7.97 7.13
C PRO A 77 -5.39 -9.01 6.96
N MET A 78 -4.25 -8.62 6.38
CA MET A 78 -3.12 -9.52 6.11
C MET A 78 -2.34 -9.93 7.36
N ASN A 79 -2.47 -9.21 8.49
CA ASN A 79 -1.68 -9.49 9.69
C ASN A 79 -1.87 -10.93 10.21
N ALA A 80 -3.09 -11.46 10.13
CA ALA A 80 -3.37 -12.83 10.52
C ALA A 80 -2.68 -13.84 9.58
N MET A 81 -2.61 -13.52 8.28
CA MET A 81 -1.92 -14.35 7.29
C MET A 81 -0.41 -14.34 7.53
N PHE A 82 0.21 -13.17 7.70
CA PHE A 82 1.65 -13.08 7.98
C PHE A 82 2.03 -13.82 9.26
N LYS A 83 1.27 -13.65 10.35
CA LYS A 83 1.51 -14.40 11.59
C LYS A 83 1.42 -15.91 11.40
N LYS A 84 0.48 -16.39 10.57
CA LYS A 84 0.30 -17.83 10.31
C LYS A 84 1.46 -18.40 9.48
N GLN A 85 2.06 -17.60 8.60
CA GLN A 85 3.15 -18.03 7.71
C GLN A 85 4.55 -17.83 8.30
N ARG A 86 4.72 -16.98 9.31
CA ARG A 86 6.01 -16.75 9.97
C ARG A 86 6.63 -18.06 10.44
N GLY A 87 7.88 -18.32 10.05
CA GLY A 87 8.61 -19.55 10.40
C GLY A 87 8.16 -20.80 9.62
N ARG A 88 7.44 -20.64 8.50
CA ARG A 88 6.93 -21.74 7.67
C ARG A 88 7.12 -21.49 6.18
N GLY A 89 7.27 -22.57 5.42
CA GLY A 89 7.36 -22.52 3.96
C GLY A 89 8.43 -21.54 3.47
N ALA A 90 8.07 -20.71 2.50
CA ALA A 90 8.96 -19.67 1.96
C ALA A 90 9.39 -18.62 3.01
N ALA A 91 8.61 -18.43 4.08
CA ALA A 91 8.88 -17.46 5.15
C ALA A 91 9.64 -18.04 6.35
N LYS A 92 10.16 -19.27 6.25
CA LYS A 92 10.82 -19.95 7.38
C LYS A 92 12.06 -19.20 7.88
N ASP A 93 12.87 -18.74 6.94
CA ASP A 93 14.17 -18.12 7.20
C ASP A 93 14.22 -16.66 6.73
N MET A 94 13.05 -16.10 6.35
CA MET A 94 12.96 -14.70 5.95
C MET A 94 13.09 -13.80 7.19
N PRO A 95 14.11 -12.92 7.25
CA PRO A 95 14.28 -12.01 8.36
C PRO A 95 13.06 -11.11 8.49
N ARG A 96 12.63 -10.87 9.73
CA ARG A 96 11.57 -9.91 10.09
C ARG A 96 10.22 -10.14 9.39
N PHE A 97 9.99 -11.34 8.83
CA PHE A 97 8.75 -11.64 8.12
C PHE A 97 7.52 -11.46 9.03
N GLY A 98 6.58 -10.63 8.56
CA GLY A 98 5.35 -10.31 9.28
C GLY A 98 5.52 -9.37 10.47
N GLU A 99 6.71 -8.78 10.64
CA GLU A 99 6.90 -7.66 11.57
C GLU A 99 6.31 -6.39 10.97
N PRO A 100 5.40 -5.71 11.67
CA PRO A 100 4.88 -4.44 11.18
C PRO A 100 5.95 -3.36 11.30
N LEU A 101 5.95 -2.43 10.34
CA LEU A 101 6.68 -1.18 10.50
C LEU A 101 6.14 -0.40 11.70
N THR A 102 7.01 0.37 12.33
CA THR A 102 6.65 1.24 13.43
C THR A 102 5.58 2.22 12.95
N THR A 103 4.50 2.32 13.73
CA THR A 103 3.38 3.22 13.48
C THR A 103 3.05 3.99 14.76
N TYR A 104 2.23 5.04 14.65
CA TYR A 104 1.75 5.91 15.75
C TYR A 104 2.80 6.81 16.40
N GLY A 105 2.63 8.12 16.22
CA GLY A 105 3.55 9.12 16.80
C GLY A 105 4.96 9.02 16.22
N LYS A 106 5.10 8.33 15.09
CA LYS A 106 6.33 8.06 14.36
C LYS A 106 6.07 8.50 12.94
N TYR A 107 6.73 9.58 12.57
CA TYR A 107 6.53 10.34 11.35
C TYR A 107 7.69 10.05 10.39
N TYR A 108 7.62 10.62 9.19
CA TYR A 108 8.74 10.63 8.26
C TYR A 108 10.06 11.01 8.96
N PRO A 109 11.20 10.33 8.69
CA PRO A 109 11.40 9.22 7.75
C PRO A 109 11.40 7.82 8.41
N THR A 110 10.76 7.63 9.59
CA THR A 110 10.88 6.39 10.39
C THR A 110 10.62 5.11 9.58
N GLN A 111 9.52 5.06 8.82
CA GLN A 111 9.13 3.86 8.09
C GLN A 111 10.04 3.60 6.88
N LEU A 112 10.60 4.66 6.28
CA LEU A 112 11.58 4.53 5.21
C LEU A 112 12.90 3.96 5.72
N PHE A 113 13.37 4.44 6.87
CA PHE A 113 14.55 3.86 7.54
C PHE A 113 14.36 2.35 7.76
N GLU A 114 13.24 1.96 8.38
CA GLU A 114 12.98 0.54 8.68
C GLU A 114 12.84 -0.34 7.42
N ALA A 115 12.27 0.21 6.35
CA ALA A 115 12.13 -0.49 5.08
C ALA A 115 13.47 -0.64 4.33
N VAL A 116 14.31 0.41 4.33
CA VAL A 116 15.67 0.36 3.77
C VAL A 116 16.52 -0.67 4.51
N GLU A 117 16.46 -0.69 5.84
CA GLU A 117 17.20 -1.68 6.65
C GLU A 117 16.77 -3.11 6.32
N ALA A 118 15.47 -3.37 6.23
CA ALA A 118 14.96 -4.69 5.86
C ALA A 118 15.34 -5.08 4.42
N TYR A 119 15.30 -4.12 3.49
CA TYR A 119 15.71 -4.33 2.10
C TYR A 119 17.20 -4.67 2.01
N ARG A 120 18.07 -3.88 2.66
CA ARG A 120 19.52 -4.08 2.73
C ARG A 120 19.86 -5.44 3.35
N GLU A 121 19.18 -5.82 4.43
CA GLU A 121 19.37 -7.12 5.08
C GLU A 121 19.09 -8.28 4.10
N LEU A 122 18.02 -8.20 3.30
CA LEU A 122 17.70 -9.22 2.31
C LEU A 122 18.71 -9.25 1.16
N VAL A 123 19.09 -8.08 0.61
CA VAL A 123 20.08 -8.00 -0.47
C VAL A 123 21.44 -8.54 -0.01
N ASN A 124 21.87 -8.22 1.22
CA ASN A 124 23.13 -8.71 1.78
C ASN A 124 23.15 -10.22 2.02
N GLN A 125 21.98 -10.84 2.18
CA GLN A 125 21.83 -12.30 2.22
C GLN A 125 21.83 -12.96 0.82
N GLY A 126 21.93 -12.16 -0.25
CA GLY A 126 21.97 -12.62 -1.63
C GLY A 126 20.59 -12.83 -2.26
N TYR A 127 19.52 -12.32 -1.64
CA TYR A 127 18.19 -12.37 -2.25
C TYR A 127 18.07 -11.36 -3.39
N GLU A 128 17.45 -11.80 -4.49
CA GLU A 128 16.82 -10.88 -5.44
C GLU A 128 15.47 -10.45 -4.87
N VAL A 129 15.28 -9.15 -4.68
CA VAL A 129 14.13 -8.60 -3.96
C VAL A 129 13.24 -7.81 -4.92
N ILE A 130 12.00 -8.28 -5.07
CA ILE A 130 10.92 -7.52 -5.70
C ILE A 130 10.20 -6.75 -4.59
N VAL A 131 10.22 -5.42 -4.65
CA VAL A 131 9.55 -4.60 -3.64
C VAL A 131 8.11 -4.36 -4.07
N MET A 132 7.18 -4.71 -3.18
CA MET A 132 5.75 -4.62 -3.41
C MET A 132 5.09 -3.81 -2.30
N GLY A 133 4.09 -3.00 -2.65
CA GLY A 133 3.26 -2.31 -1.68
C GLY A 133 1.88 -1.99 -2.22
N ASP A 134 0.97 -1.62 -1.32
CA ASP A 134 -0.30 -0.97 -1.61
C ASP A 134 -0.35 0.43 -1.01
N SER A 135 -1.03 1.38 -1.66
CA SER A 135 -1.30 2.70 -1.06
C SER A 135 -0.03 3.39 -0.55
N CYS A 136 0.07 3.64 0.77
CA CYS A 136 1.27 4.16 1.42
C CYS A 136 2.48 3.20 1.34
N GLY A 137 2.26 1.90 1.29
CA GLY A 137 3.29 0.89 1.05
C GLY A 137 3.88 1.01 -0.35
N SER A 138 3.09 1.35 -1.38
CA SER A 138 3.63 1.63 -2.72
C SER A 138 4.47 2.91 -2.74
N ASN A 139 4.05 3.94 -2.00
CA ASN A 139 4.85 5.15 -1.81
C ASN A 139 6.20 4.80 -1.16
N LEU A 140 6.17 3.99 -0.11
CA LEU A 140 7.36 3.51 0.57
C LEU A 140 8.26 2.65 -0.33
N ALA A 141 7.68 1.78 -1.16
CA ALA A 141 8.42 0.96 -2.12
C ALA A 141 9.18 1.82 -3.13
N MET A 142 8.53 2.87 -3.66
CA MET A 142 9.17 3.85 -4.54
C MET A 142 10.27 4.64 -3.81
N ALA A 143 10.06 5.03 -2.55
CA ALA A 143 11.06 5.73 -1.74
C ALA A 143 12.31 4.86 -1.48
N VAL A 144 12.13 3.57 -1.19
CA VAL A 144 13.24 2.59 -1.07
C VAL A 144 14.01 2.49 -2.39
N ALA A 145 13.30 2.43 -3.52
CA ALA A 145 13.95 2.35 -4.82
C ALA A 145 14.80 3.59 -5.13
N ARG A 146 14.28 4.79 -4.81
CA ARG A 146 15.03 6.05 -4.96
C ARG A 146 16.21 6.15 -4.00
N TYR A 147 16.03 5.77 -2.74
CA TYR A 147 17.11 5.77 -1.74
C TYR A 147 18.32 4.98 -2.25
N ALA A 148 18.09 3.79 -2.80
CA ALA A 148 19.17 2.95 -3.32
C ALA A 148 19.77 3.46 -4.63
N ALA A 149 18.97 4.09 -5.50
CA ALA A 149 19.42 4.57 -6.80
C ALA A 149 20.20 5.90 -6.74
N TYR A 150 19.92 6.74 -5.74
CA TYR A 150 20.52 8.07 -5.57
C TYR A 150 21.20 8.21 -4.19
N PRO A 151 22.33 7.50 -3.94
CA PRO A 151 22.94 7.46 -2.62
C PRO A 151 23.43 8.83 -2.12
N GLU A 152 23.91 9.71 -3.01
CA GLU A 152 24.34 11.07 -2.63
C GLU A 152 23.15 11.96 -2.23
N GLU A 153 22.02 11.88 -2.95
CA GLU A 153 20.77 12.58 -2.59
C GLU A 153 20.24 12.04 -1.25
N ALA A 154 20.26 10.72 -1.08
CA ALA A 154 19.86 10.07 0.15
C ALA A 154 20.72 10.51 1.34
N GLU A 155 22.05 10.54 1.19
CA GLU A 155 22.96 11.02 2.23
C GLU A 155 22.66 12.48 2.58
N ALA A 156 22.56 13.36 1.59
CA ALA A 156 22.28 14.78 1.80
C ALA A 156 20.95 15.02 2.53
N HIS A 157 19.90 14.29 2.16
CA HIS A 157 18.59 14.43 2.76
C HIS A 157 18.53 13.80 4.17
N PHE A 158 18.96 12.55 4.30
CA PHE A 158 18.72 11.75 5.50
C PHE A 158 19.72 11.99 6.63
N SER A 159 20.91 12.55 6.36
CA SER A 159 21.91 12.88 7.39
C SER A 159 21.42 13.88 8.44
N SER A 160 20.38 14.65 8.13
CA SER A 160 19.73 15.57 9.07
C SER A 160 18.92 14.86 10.17
N TYR A 161 18.49 13.61 9.93
CA TYR A 161 17.68 12.82 10.86
C TYR A 161 18.55 11.96 11.78
N THR A 162 19.26 12.64 12.70
CA THR A 162 20.26 12.04 13.60
C THR A 162 19.72 11.03 14.63
N GLN A 163 18.39 10.86 14.71
CA GLN A 163 17.78 9.80 15.51
C GLN A 163 17.88 8.40 14.89
N PHE A 164 18.39 8.30 13.66
CA PHE A 164 18.62 7.05 12.94
C PHE A 164 20.09 6.89 12.59
N ASP A 165 20.56 5.65 12.55
CA ASP A 165 21.92 5.29 12.13
C ASP A 165 21.86 4.86 10.66
N TRP A 166 21.83 5.83 9.75
CA TRP A 166 21.69 5.57 8.32
C TRP A 166 22.96 4.98 7.72
N ASP A 167 22.83 3.85 7.03
CA ASP A 167 23.89 3.27 6.20
C ASP A 167 23.75 3.72 4.74
N PHE A 168 24.55 4.70 4.33
CA PHE A 168 24.61 5.21 2.95
C PHE A 168 25.54 4.41 2.02
N SER A 169 26.13 3.30 2.49
CA SER A 169 26.92 2.44 1.61
C SER A 169 26.06 1.89 0.47
N SER A 170 26.67 1.71 -0.70
CA SER A 170 25.93 1.28 -1.90
C SER A 170 25.20 -0.05 -1.67
N VAL A 171 23.91 -0.07 -2.01
CA VAL A 171 23.07 -1.26 -2.08
C VAL A 171 22.42 -1.31 -3.46
N ALA A 172 22.30 -2.49 -4.05
CA ALA A 172 21.66 -2.63 -5.35
C ALA A 172 20.22 -2.11 -5.28
N ALA A 173 19.83 -1.21 -6.19
CA ALA A 173 18.45 -0.72 -6.23
C ALA A 173 17.48 -1.80 -6.77
N PRO A 174 16.22 -1.83 -6.30
CA PRO A 174 15.23 -2.78 -6.78
C PRO A 174 15.03 -2.65 -8.29
N ARG A 175 15.15 -3.78 -9.00
CA ARG A 175 14.89 -3.84 -10.45
C ARG A 175 13.42 -3.94 -10.76
N HIS A 176 12.64 -4.57 -9.89
CA HIS A 176 11.23 -4.81 -10.16
C HIS A 176 10.38 -4.29 -9.00
N LEU A 177 9.34 -3.53 -9.36
CA LEU A 177 8.35 -3.02 -8.41
C LEU A 177 6.95 -3.53 -8.75
N ILE A 178 6.15 -3.80 -7.72
CA ILE A 178 4.71 -4.04 -7.83
C ILE A 178 4.01 -2.98 -6.98
N LEU A 179 3.38 -2.02 -7.64
CA LEU A 179 2.77 -0.85 -7.02
C LEU A 179 1.25 -0.96 -7.15
N LEU A 180 0.56 -1.16 -6.02
CA LEU A 180 -0.88 -1.29 -5.98
C LEU A 180 -1.50 -0.03 -5.39
N ALA A 181 -2.55 0.48 -6.04
CA ALA A 181 -3.29 1.67 -5.62
C ALA A 181 -2.37 2.79 -5.07
N PRO A 182 -1.25 3.13 -5.73
CA PRO A 182 -0.15 3.82 -5.08
C PRO A 182 -0.54 5.23 -4.65
N TRP A 183 -0.08 5.63 -3.47
CA TRP A 183 -0.33 6.96 -2.92
C TRP A 183 0.81 7.91 -3.32
N THR A 184 0.76 8.41 -4.57
CA THR A 184 1.86 9.15 -5.20
C THR A 184 2.01 10.61 -4.74
N SER A 185 0.94 11.21 -4.19
CA SER A 185 0.99 12.56 -3.62
C SER A 185 0.29 12.65 -2.26
N PRO A 186 1.00 12.32 -1.17
CA PRO A 186 0.42 12.23 0.17
C PRO A 186 -0.20 13.51 0.70
N THR A 187 0.46 14.66 0.50
CA THR A 187 0.06 15.94 1.09
C THR A 187 -0.87 16.76 0.20
N CYS A 188 -1.07 16.37 -1.07
CA CYS A 188 -1.88 17.15 -1.99
C CYS A 188 -3.37 17.15 -1.64
N ALA A 189 -3.99 18.29 -1.94
CA ALA A 189 -5.35 18.66 -1.62
C ALA A 189 -6.37 18.08 -2.61
N ALA A 190 -6.30 16.78 -2.93
CA ALA A 190 -7.49 16.11 -3.44
C ALA A 190 -8.62 16.38 -2.45
N VAL A 191 -9.75 16.93 -2.91
CA VAL A 191 -10.85 17.37 -2.03
C VAL A 191 -11.69 16.15 -1.62
N PRO A 192 -11.88 15.91 -0.31
CA PRO A 192 -11.41 16.70 0.84
C PRO A 192 -9.93 16.50 1.22
N ILE A 193 -9.25 17.62 1.53
CA ILE A 193 -7.81 17.72 1.87
C ILE A 193 -7.30 16.51 2.66
N ASN A 194 -6.25 15.86 2.12
CA ASN A 194 -5.65 14.70 2.74
C ASN A 194 -4.79 15.05 3.97
N LYS A 195 -5.45 15.25 5.10
CA LYS A 195 -4.80 15.52 6.39
C LYS A 195 -3.86 14.39 6.84
N LYS A 196 -3.95 13.19 6.27
CA LYS A 196 -3.10 12.05 6.65
C LYS A 196 -1.67 12.22 6.14
N GLY A 197 -1.48 12.70 4.91
CA GLY A 197 -0.12 12.96 4.39
C GLY A 197 0.58 14.09 5.14
N GLN A 198 -0.13 15.19 5.41
CA GLN A 198 0.39 16.28 6.24
C GLN A 198 0.77 15.80 7.65
N LEU A 199 0.00 14.88 8.22
CA LEU A 199 0.34 14.28 9.50
C LEU A 199 1.56 13.35 9.40
N TYR A 200 1.73 12.64 8.29
CA TYR A 200 2.87 11.73 8.07
C TYR A 200 4.20 12.49 8.04
N ILE A 201 4.25 13.65 7.40
CA ILE A 201 5.44 14.50 7.31
C ILE A 201 5.52 15.53 8.45
N LYS A 202 4.82 15.29 9.58
CA LYS A 202 4.76 16.26 10.67
C LYS A 202 6.17 16.61 11.18
N GLY A 203 6.50 17.88 11.11
CA GLY A 203 7.80 18.41 11.53
C GLY A 203 8.79 18.63 10.39
N SER A 204 8.38 18.33 9.15
CA SER A 204 9.13 18.62 7.91
C SER A 204 8.28 19.50 6.99
N GLU A 205 8.93 20.31 6.17
CA GLU A 205 8.24 21.01 5.10
C GLU A 205 8.01 20.08 3.90
N LYS A 206 6.91 20.29 3.16
CA LYS A 206 6.56 19.45 2.00
C LYS A 206 7.70 19.39 0.98
N ASP A 207 8.25 20.55 0.64
CA ASP A 207 9.28 20.68 -0.39
C ASP A 207 10.59 20.02 0.02
N GLU A 208 10.90 19.95 1.32
CA GLU A 208 12.10 19.29 1.83
C GLU A 208 12.06 17.77 1.63
N VAL A 209 10.87 17.17 1.68
CA VAL A 209 10.66 15.72 1.62
C VAL A 209 10.11 15.24 0.27
N ALA A 210 9.89 16.16 -0.68
CA ALA A 210 9.19 15.89 -1.92
C ALA A 210 9.81 14.73 -2.71
N SER A 211 11.14 14.68 -2.80
CA SER A 211 11.88 13.60 -3.47
C SER A 211 11.58 12.18 -2.96
N PHE A 212 11.12 12.03 -1.72
CA PHE A 212 10.90 10.72 -1.10
C PHE A 212 9.45 10.49 -0.68
N VAL A 213 8.56 11.46 -0.88
CA VAL A 213 7.16 11.41 -0.43
C VAL A 213 6.19 11.88 -1.51
N GLU A 214 6.48 12.99 -2.20
CA GLU A 214 5.57 13.65 -3.16
C GLU A 214 5.98 13.38 -4.61
N PHE A 215 5.74 12.16 -5.06
CA PHE A 215 6.24 11.73 -6.38
C PHE A 215 5.55 12.41 -7.56
N ASN A 216 4.37 13.02 -7.40
CA ASN A 216 3.79 13.89 -8.42
C ASN A 216 4.52 15.24 -8.56
N ASP A 217 5.39 15.62 -7.62
CA ASP A 217 6.24 16.81 -7.72
C ASP A 217 7.61 16.47 -8.36
N THR A 218 7.80 15.21 -8.78
CA THR A 218 9.04 14.71 -9.38
C THR A 218 8.86 14.48 -10.89
N ASN A 219 9.97 14.30 -11.62
CA ASN A 219 9.95 14.03 -13.06
C ASN A 219 10.91 12.91 -13.43
N TYR A 220 10.65 12.22 -14.55
CA TYR A 220 11.47 11.09 -14.97
C TYR A 220 12.97 11.41 -15.03
N LYS A 221 13.35 12.46 -15.75
CA LYS A 221 14.75 12.76 -16.10
C LYS A 221 15.61 12.98 -14.86
N GLU A 222 15.12 13.74 -13.90
CA GLU A 222 15.89 14.13 -12.72
C GLU A 222 15.76 13.11 -11.58
N HIS A 223 14.64 12.39 -11.50
CA HIS A 223 14.28 11.65 -10.29
C HIS A 223 14.11 10.13 -10.48
N TRP A 224 13.91 9.66 -11.71
CA TRP A 224 13.60 8.24 -11.98
C TRP A 224 14.52 7.59 -13.01
N ALA A 225 15.29 8.38 -13.77
CA ALA A 225 16.16 7.88 -14.84
C ALA A 225 17.29 6.96 -14.34
N GLU A 226 17.70 7.05 -13.07
CA GLU A 226 18.69 6.14 -12.47
C GLU A 226 18.04 4.99 -11.69
N VAL A 227 16.71 5.01 -11.50
CA VAL A 227 16.01 3.93 -10.78
C VAL A 227 15.82 2.74 -11.73
N PRO A 228 16.43 1.56 -11.45
CA PRO A 228 16.41 0.44 -12.38
C PRO A 228 15.01 -0.01 -12.82
N ALA A 229 14.03 0.09 -11.93
CA ALA A 229 12.64 -0.24 -12.23
C ALA A 229 12.01 0.68 -13.30
N PHE A 230 12.50 1.91 -13.46
CA PHE A 230 11.94 2.92 -14.37
C PHE A 230 12.80 3.19 -15.61
N ASN A 231 14.07 2.80 -15.60
CA ASN A 231 15.02 3.15 -16.67
C ASN A 231 15.26 2.05 -17.71
N GLY A 232 14.45 0.99 -17.69
CA GLY A 232 14.52 -0.14 -18.63
C GLY A 232 15.43 -1.29 -18.21
N ASN A 233 16.21 -1.15 -17.13
CA ASN A 233 16.99 -2.27 -16.55
C ASN A 233 16.14 -3.24 -15.71
N GLY A 234 14.87 -2.91 -15.55
CA GLY A 234 13.90 -3.64 -14.78
C GLY A 234 12.49 -3.32 -15.28
N SER A 235 11.50 -3.38 -14.39
CA SER A 235 10.10 -3.12 -14.76
C SER A 235 9.24 -2.72 -13.57
N VAL A 236 8.08 -2.12 -13.87
CA VAL A 236 7.05 -1.80 -12.88
C VAL A 236 5.72 -2.40 -13.32
N LEU A 237 5.06 -3.12 -12.42
CA LEU A 237 3.62 -3.37 -12.49
C LEU A 237 2.91 -2.34 -11.63
N TYR A 238 2.05 -1.53 -12.26
CA TYR A 238 1.33 -0.44 -11.63
C TYR A 238 -0.17 -0.68 -11.77
N ILE A 239 -0.85 -1.04 -10.67
CA ILE A 239 -2.28 -1.35 -10.69
C ILE A 239 -3.05 -0.36 -9.83
N TYR A 240 -4.16 0.15 -10.34
CA TYR A 240 -5.05 1.06 -9.60
C TYR A 240 -6.51 0.86 -10.01
N GLY A 241 -7.46 1.34 -9.21
CA GLY A 241 -8.89 1.23 -9.48
C GLY A 241 -9.48 2.45 -10.21
N GLU A 242 -10.47 2.20 -11.07
CA GLU A 242 -11.20 3.26 -11.80
C GLU A 242 -11.88 4.27 -10.86
N ARG A 243 -12.29 3.83 -9.67
CA ARG A 243 -13.05 4.62 -8.68
C ARG A 243 -12.19 5.04 -7.50
N GLU A 244 -10.87 5.05 -7.66
CA GLU A 244 -9.96 5.49 -6.63
C GLU A 244 -10.03 6.98 -6.36
N TYR A 245 -9.91 7.30 -5.08
CA TYR A 245 -9.79 8.68 -4.63
C TYR A 245 -8.50 9.34 -5.16
N PHE A 246 -7.44 8.56 -5.35
CA PHE A 246 -6.13 9.01 -5.82
C PHE A 246 -5.92 8.82 -7.32
N ARG A 247 -6.96 8.46 -8.07
CA ARG A 247 -6.84 8.08 -9.48
C ARG A 247 -6.12 9.15 -10.32
N ALA A 248 -6.51 10.41 -10.19
CA ALA A 248 -5.92 11.48 -10.99
C ALA A 248 -4.41 11.63 -10.73
N SER A 249 -3.98 11.55 -9.46
CA SER A 249 -2.54 11.62 -9.15
C SER A 249 -1.79 10.38 -9.61
N GLN A 250 -2.44 9.21 -9.57
CA GLN A 250 -1.88 7.95 -10.05
C GLN A 250 -1.66 7.98 -11.57
N GLU A 251 -2.67 8.40 -12.32
CA GLU A 251 -2.62 8.54 -13.78
C GLU A 251 -1.56 9.57 -14.20
N GLN A 252 -1.51 10.72 -13.53
CA GLN A 252 -0.47 11.73 -13.79
C GLN A 252 0.93 11.16 -13.59
N PHE A 253 1.19 10.48 -12.47
CA PHE A 253 2.51 9.90 -12.21
C PHE A 253 2.88 8.83 -13.25
N ALA A 254 1.93 7.97 -13.62
CA ALA A 254 2.15 6.95 -14.64
C ALA A 254 2.44 7.57 -16.02
N GLU A 255 1.78 8.68 -16.37
CA GLU A 255 2.02 9.40 -17.63
C GLU A 255 3.40 10.08 -17.65
N GLU A 256 3.78 10.75 -16.57
CA GLU A 256 5.01 11.55 -16.50
C GLU A 256 6.27 10.72 -16.22
N CYS A 257 6.16 9.68 -15.40
CA CYS A 257 7.29 8.90 -14.92
C CYS A 257 7.28 7.44 -15.38
N GLY A 258 6.15 6.93 -15.86
CA GLY A 258 6.00 5.53 -16.29
C GLY A 258 6.60 5.24 -17.67
N LEU A 259 7.91 5.42 -17.78
CA LEU A 259 8.69 5.08 -18.98
C LEU A 259 9.32 3.70 -18.84
N HIS A 260 9.68 3.08 -19.98
CA HIS A 260 10.47 1.85 -20.10
C HIS A 260 10.02 0.65 -19.23
N ASN A 261 9.34 -0.33 -19.84
CA ASN A 261 8.85 -1.54 -19.15
C ASN A 261 7.92 -1.23 -17.96
N PHE A 262 7.09 -0.20 -18.11
CA PHE A 262 6.09 0.21 -17.13
C PHE A 262 4.70 -0.27 -17.58
N LYS A 263 4.13 -1.24 -16.87
CA LYS A 263 2.82 -1.84 -17.16
C LYS A 263 1.77 -1.24 -16.21
N SER A 264 0.99 -0.29 -16.73
CA SER A 264 -0.10 0.36 -15.99
C SER A 264 -1.44 -0.29 -16.29
N LEU A 265 -2.17 -0.71 -15.25
CA LEU A 265 -3.45 -1.42 -15.35
C LEU A 265 -4.50 -0.76 -14.45
N MET A 266 -5.57 -0.26 -15.05
CA MET A 266 -6.72 0.26 -14.31
C MET A 266 -7.82 -0.82 -14.17
N GLN A 267 -8.14 -1.25 -12.96
CA GLN A 267 -9.25 -2.16 -12.68
C GLN A 267 -10.60 -1.44 -12.91
N PRO A 268 -11.42 -1.87 -13.89
CA PRO A 268 -12.76 -1.33 -14.08
C PRO A 268 -13.61 -1.52 -12.83
N GLY A 269 -14.27 -0.46 -12.38
CA GLY A 269 -15.03 -0.45 -11.14
C GLY A 269 -14.22 -0.61 -9.84
N GLY A 270 -12.91 -0.80 -9.94
CA GLY A 270 -12.01 -1.04 -8.83
C GLY A 270 -11.99 0.13 -7.85
N ILE A 271 -11.91 -0.20 -6.57
CA ILE A 271 -11.74 0.76 -5.48
C ILE A 271 -10.30 0.75 -4.98
N HIS A 272 -9.97 1.69 -4.10
CA HIS A 272 -8.65 1.76 -3.49
C HIS A 272 -8.33 0.47 -2.75
N ASP A 273 -7.18 -0.13 -3.08
CA ASP A 273 -6.65 -1.35 -2.49
C ASP A 273 -7.58 -2.58 -2.64
N CYS A 274 -8.16 -2.76 -3.84
CA CYS A 274 -9.10 -3.85 -4.10
C CYS A 274 -8.49 -5.25 -3.86
N LEU A 275 -7.20 -5.44 -4.15
CA LEU A 275 -6.50 -6.71 -3.91
C LEU A 275 -6.60 -7.15 -2.44
N PHE A 276 -6.20 -6.27 -1.51
CA PHE A 276 -6.13 -6.62 -0.08
C PHE A 276 -7.45 -6.41 0.66
N VAL A 277 -8.43 -5.74 0.06
CA VAL A 277 -9.77 -5.56 0.65
C VAL A 277 -10.77 -6.60 0.17
N VAL A 278 -10.77 -6.93 -1.12
CA VAL A 278 -11.83 -7.73 -1.76
C VAL A 278 -11.32 -9.11 -2.17
N GLU A 279 -10.26 -9.17 -2.96
CA GLU A 279 -9.78 -10.43 -3.52
C GLU A 279 -9.26 -11.39 -2.46
N VAL A 280 -8.62 -10.86 -1.40
CA VAL A 280 -8.12 -11.67 -0.27
C VAL A 280 -9.23 -12.37 0.53
N LEU A 281 -10.46 -11.84 0.51
CA LEU A 281 -11.57 -12.42 1.27
C LEU A 281 -11.87 -13.84 0.82
N ASP A 282 -11.73 -14.10 -0.47
CA ASP A 282 -11.93 -15.44 -1.01
C ASP A 282 -10.88 -16.41 -0.46
N ILE A 283 -9.65 -15.94 -0.22
CA ILE A 283 -8.50 -16.72 0.28
C ILE A 283 -8.61 -17.05 1.76
N SER A 284 -9.31 -16.22 2.54
CA SER A 284 -9.42 -16.38 4.00
C SER A 284 -10.07 -17.71 4.42
N SER A 285 -10.90 -18.30 3.55
CA SER A 285 -11.61 -19.55 3.80
C SER A 285 -10.80 -20.80 3.43
N LYS A 286 -11.15 -21.97 4.00
CA LYS A 286 -10.56 -23.26 3.59
C LYS A 286 -10.76 -23.54 2.08
N LYS A 287 -11.95 -23.22 1.57
CA LYS A 287 -12.28 -23.34 0.14
C LYS A 287 -11.37 -22.44 -0.70
N GLY A 288 -11.16 -21.21 -0.25
CA GLY A 288 -10.22 -20.24 -0.81
C GLY A 288 -8.79 -20.74 -0.89
N GLN A 289 -8.26 -21.24 0.22
CA GLN A 289 -6.92 -21.81 0.26
C GLN A 289 -6.78 -22.99 -0.71
N ALA A 290 -7.80 -23.85 -0.82
CA ALA A 290 -7.79 -24.92 -1.82
C ALA A 290 -7.85 -24.38 -3.26
N ALA A 291 -8.62 -23.31 -3.51
CA ALA A 291 -8.67 -22.63 -4.81
C ALA A 291 -7.32 -21.98 -5.18
N MET A 292 -6.62 -21.38 -4.21
CA MET A 292 -5.26 -20.87 -4.38
C MET A 292 -4.30 -21.95 -4.87
N VAL A 293 -4.31 -23.13 -4.22
CA VAL A 293 -3.47 -24.27 -4.60
C VAL A 293 -3.78 -24.76 -6.01
N ARG A 294 -5.03 -24.65 -6.47
CA ARG A 294 -5.43 -24.98 -7.85
C ARG A 294 -5.13 -23.87 -8.87
N GLY A 295 -4.56 -22.74 -8.46
CA GLY A 295 -4.26 -21.61 -9.33
C GLY A 295 -5.48 -20.74 -9.70
N GLU A 296 -6.64 -20.92 -9.06
CA GLU A 296 -7.87 -20.20 -9.44
C GLU A 296 -7.78 -18.68 -9.18
N HIS A 297 -6.90 -18.25 -8.27
CA HIS A 297 -6.61 -16.85 -8.02
C HIS A 297 -6.03 -16.10 -9.21
N ARG A 298 -5.38 -16.81 -10.14
CA ARG A 298 -4.87 -16.22 -11.38
C ARG A 298 -5.99 -15.69 -12.29
N LYS A 299 -7.24 -16.09 -12.04
CA LYS A 299 -8.41 -15.58 -12.77
C LYS A 299 -8.94 -14.26 -12.19
N LYS A 300 -8.48 -13.86 -11.00
CA LYS A 300 -8.84 -12.58 -10.38
C LYS A 300 -8.02 -11.47 -11.01
N TYR A 301 -8.54 -10.24 -10.98
CA TYR A 301 -7.90 -9.13 -11.68
C TYR A 301 -6.49 -8.84 -11.17
N ASN A 302 -6.34 -8.53 -9.89
CA ASN A 302 -5.05 -8.12 -9.33
C ASN A 302 -4.12 -9.32 -9.14
N PHE A 303 -4.60 -10.43 -8.56
CA PHE A 303 -3.76 -11.63 -8.41
C PHE A 303 -3.32 -12.20 -9.77
N GLY A 304 -4.18 -12.19 -10.79
CA GLY A 304 -3.84 -12.60 -12.15
C GLY A 304 -2.78 -11.70 -12.76
N ALA A 305 -2.98 -10.39 -12.73
CA ALA A 305 -2.02 -9.43 -13.24
C ALA A 305 -0.63 -9.54 -12.58
N ILE A 306 -0.60 -9.73 -11.26
CA ILE A 306 0.65 -9.97 -10.52
C ILE A 306 1.29 -11.28 -10.93
N ALA A 307 0.52 -12.36 -11.03
CA ALA A 307 1.06 -13.67 -11.38
C ALA A 307 1.63 -13.68 -12.81
N ASP A 308 0.92 -13.09 -13.77
CA ASP A 308 1.39 -12.97 -15.15
C ASP A 308 2.66 -12.12 -15.22
N TYR A 309 2.72 -11.02 -14.47
CA TYR A 309 3.93 -10.19 -14.38
C TYR A 309 5.12 -10.92 -13.76
N LEU A 310 4.89 -11.70 -12.69
CA LEU A 310 5.96 -12.49 -12.07
C LEU A 310 6.47 -13.59 -13.01
N ASP A 311 5.58 -14.23 -13.78
CA ASP A 311 5.97 -15.23 -14.79
C ASP A 311 6.78 -14.60 -15.96
N GLU A 312 6.65 -13.28 -16.20
CA GLU A 312 7.44 -12.56 -17.22
C GLU A 312 8.88 -12.25 -16.75
N ILE A 313 9.13 -12.12 -15.45
CA ILE A 313 10.41 -11.61 -14.90
C ILE A 313 11.23 -12.62 -14.10
N LEU A 314 10.66 -13.78 -13.72
CA LEU A 314 11.34 -14.88 -13.00
C LEU A 314 11.63 -16.07 -13.91
#